data_AF-A0A2R6DUN4-F1
#
_entry.id   AF-A0A2R6DUN4-F1
#
_cell.length_a   1.000
_cell.length_b   1.000
_cell.length_c   1.000
_cell.angle_alpha   90.00
_cell.angle_beta   90.00
_cell.angle_gamma   90.00
#
_symmetry.space_group_name_H-M   'P 1'
#
loop_
_entity.id
_entity.type
_entity.pdbx_description
1 polymer ?
#
loop_
_entity_poly.entity_id
_entity_poly.type
_entity_poly.pdbx_seq_one_letter_code
_entity_poly.pdbx_strand_id
1 'polypeptide(L)'
;MYSLNVPVPSAVARLATDLARELPAARARRRGEHTLVCKRLDADGPDAAGRLDARVREALVGTPPFAARVTGVDRFETAVTGPSPVVYLAVESPGLRAVHERLCEAFDPIEGLEGEAYVPHVTVARGG
;
A
#
# COMPACT_ATOMS: atom_id res chain seq x y z
N MET A 1 -14.09 -3.53 -2.08
CA MET A 1 -12.92 -2.64 -1.95
C MET A 1 -11.83 -3.06 -2.92
N TYR A 2 -11.37 -2.11 -3.73
CA TYR A 2 -10.22 -2.19 -4.61
C TYR A 2 -9.04 -1.45 -3.98
N SER A 3 -7.85 -1.63 -4.53
CA SER A 3 -6.67 -0.88 -4.14
C SER A 3 -5.89 -0.43 -5.37
N LEU A 4 -5.56 0.84 -5.43
CA LEU A 4 -4.54 1.36 -6.33
C LEU A 4 -3.17 1.07 -5.71
N ASN A 5 -2.38 0.25 -6.38
CA ASN A 5 -1.07 -0.19 -5.90
C ASN A 5 0.04 0.35 -6.79
N VAL A 6 1.15 0.73 -6.18
CA VAL A 6 2.42 0.97 -6.86
C VAL A 6 3.14 -0.38 -7.00
N PRO A 7 3.52 -0.79 -8.23
CA PRO A 7 4.33 -1.98 -8.45
C PRO A 7 5.66 -1.88 -7.70
N VAL A 8 6.05 -2.97 -7.04
CA VAL A 8 7.27 -3.02 -6.23
C VAL A 8 8.41 -3.62 -7.06
N PRO A 9 9.61 -2.98 -7.10
CA PRO A 9 10.77 -3.55 -7.78
C PRO A 9 11.13 -4.95 -7.24
N SER A 10 11.66 -5.82 -8.11
CA SER A 10 12.00 -7.20 -7.76
C SER A 10 12.97 -7.31 -6.59
N ALA A 11 13.91 -6.37 -6.46
CA ALA A 11 14.86 -6.31 -5.35
C ALA A 11 14.15 -6.09 -3.99
N VAL A 12 13.13 -5.24 -3.95
CA VAL A 12 12.35 -4.97 -2.73
C VAL A 12 11.46 -6.17 -2.39
N ALA A 13 10.82 -6.78 -3.41
CA ALA A 13 10.05 -8.01 -3.20
C ALA A 13 10.93 -9.16 -2.68
N ARG A 14 12.17 -9.29 -3.18
CA ARG A 14 13.13 -10.28 -2.68
C ARG A 14 13.52 -10.02 -1.22
N LEU A 15 13.82 -8.77 -0.88
CA LEU A 15 14.13 -8.36 0.49
C LEU A 15 12.97 -8.73 1.45
N ALA A 16 11.73 -8.43 1.07
CA ALA A 16 10.57 -8.79 1.87
C ALA A 16 10.41 -10.32 2.02
N THR A 17 10.67 -11.08 0.96
CA THR A 17 10.63 -12.55 1.00
C THR A 17 11.71 -13.12 1.92
N ASP A 18 12.93 -12.58 1.86
CA ASP A 18 14.06 -13.05 2.66
C ASP A 18 13.83 -12.76 4.15
N LEU A 19 13.36 -11.56 4.51
CA LEU A 19 12.98 -11.22 5.89
C LEU A 19 11.82 -12.08 6.42
N ALA A 20 10.84 -12.42 5.57
CA ALA A 20 9.73 -13.26 5.99
C ALA A 20 10.17 -14.67 6.43
N ARG A 21 11.32 -15.17 5.95
CA ARG A 21 11.88 -16.46 6.38
C ARG A 21 12.40 -16.43 7.82
N GLU A 22 12.73 -15.26 8.33
CA GLU A 22 13.15 -15.06 9.73
C GLU A 22 11.95 -15.03 10.69
N LEU A 23 10.71 -15.05 10.15
CA LEU A 23 9.46 -14.97 10.90
C LEU A 23 8.59 -16.21 10.67
N PRO A 24 9.02 -17.41 11.11
CA PRO A 24 8.37 -18.68 10.75
C PRO A 24 6.96 -18.85 11.33
N ALA A 25 6.64 -18.17 12.44
CA ALA A 25 5.30 -18.15 13.02
C ALA A 25 4.33 -17.20 12.28
N ALA A 26 4.89 -16.28 11.49
CA ALA A 26 4.12 -15.28 10.77
C ALA A 26 3.69 -15.78 9.38
N ARG A 27 2.54 -15.30 8.91
CA ARG A 27 2.08 -15.56 7.56
C ARG A 27 2.74 -14.58 6.58
N ALA A 28 3.71 -15.08 5.82
CA ALA A 28 4.33 -14.34 4.73
C ALA A 28 3.37 -14.08 3.55
N ARG A 29 3.62 -13.01 2.79
CA ARG A 29 3.03 -12.82 1.46
C ARG A 29 3.64 -13.80 0.47
N ARG A 30 2.86 -14.24 -0.53
CA ARG A 30 3.40 -15.11 -1.59
C ARG A 30 4.20 -14.27 -2.59
N ARG A 31 5.09 -14.94 -3.33
CA ARG A 31 5.82 -14.32 -4.43
C ARG A 31 4.85 -13.67 -5.43
N GLY A 32 5.10 -12.41 -5.76
CA GLY A 32 4.25 -11.64 -6.68
C GLY A 32 3.08 -10.91 -6.02
N GLU A 33 2.83 -11.10 -4.71
CA GLU A 33 1.76 -10.42 -3.98
C GLU A 33 2.23 -9.17 -3.21
N HIS A 34 3.54 -8.87 -3.22
CA HIS A 34 4.06 -7.67 -2.57
C HIS A 34 3.66 -6.43 -3.36
N THR A 35 2.85 -5.59 -2.73
CA THR A 35 2.44 -4.29 -3.28
C THR A 35 2.69 -3.19 -2.25
N LEU A 36 2.91 -1.98 -2.77
CA LEU A 36 2.86 -0.74 -2.01
C LEU A 36 1.50 -0.09 -2.30
N VAL A 37 0.61 -0.06 -1.31
CA VAL A 37 -0.72 0.51 -1.49
C VAL A 37 -0.60 2.02 -1.59
N CYS A 38 -1.14 2.63 -2.65
CA CYS A 38 -1.25 4.08 -2.81
C CYS A 38 -2.59 4.60 -2.28
N LYS A 39 -3.70 3.91 -2.58
CA LYS A 39 -5.06 4.33 -2.19
C LYS A 39 -6.00 3.13 -2.19
N ARG A 40 -6.94 3.07 -1.25
CA ARG A 40 -8.05 2.12 -1.23
C ARG A 40 -9.27 2.79 -1.87
N LEU A 41 -10.00 2.01 -2.66
CA LEU A 41 -11.06 2.52 -3.52
C LEU A 41 -12.31 1.68 -3.30
N ASP A 42 -13.40 2.32 -2.93
CA ASP A 42 -14.70 1.68 -2.90
C ASP A 42 -15.35 1.69 -4.27
N ALA A 43 -16.07 0.62 -4.59
CA ALA A 43 -16.74 0.46 -5.86
C ALA A 43 -18.03 -0.32 -5.68
N ASP A 44 -19.12 0.29 -6.10
CA ASP A 44 -20.45 -0.30 -6.07
C ASP A 44 -21.05 -0.43 -7.47
N GLY A 45 -21.58 -1.63 -7.76
CA GLY A 45 -22.31 -1.94 -8.98
C GLY A 45 -21.46 -2.55 -10.13
N PRO A 46 -22.13 -3.03 -11.19
CA PRO A 46 -21.53 -3.84 -12.25
C PRO A 46 -20.47 -3.12 -13.10
N ASP A 47 -20.50 -1.79 -13.21
CA ASP A 47 -19.51 -0.99 -13.98
C ASP A 47 -18.54 -0.19 -13.10
N ALA A 48 -18.47 -0.53 -11.81
CA ALA A 48 -17.73 0.28 -10.84
C ALA A 48 -16.22 0.34 -11.15
N ALA A 49 -15.64 -0.74 -11.67
CA ALA A 49 -14.22 -0.81 -11.99
C ALA A 49 -13.81 0.13 -13.14
N GLY A 50 -14.62 0.20 -14.21
CA GLY A 50 -14.34 1.10 -15.35
C GLY A 50 -14.46 2.58 -14.96
N ARG A 51 -15.48 2.92 -14.16
CA ARG A 51 -15.63 4.28 -13.62
C ARG A 51 -14.51 4.66 -12.66
N LEU A 52 -14.05 3.72 -11.84
CA LEU A 52 -12.88 3.91 -10.98
C LEU A 52 -11.62 4.16 -11.80
N ASP A 53 -11.34 3.36 -12.83
CA ASP A 53 -10.14 3.53 -13.66
C ASP A 53 -10.11 4.92 -14.31
N ALA A 54 -11.23 5.36 -14.90
CA ALA A 54 -11.34 6.68 -15.51
C ALA A 54 -11.10 7.82 -14.50
N ARG A 55 -11.75 7.77 -13.33
CA ARG A 55 -11.59 8.79 -12.27
C ARG A 55 -10.18 8.80 -11.68
N VAL A 56 -9.57 7.64 -11.48
CA VAL A 56 -8.18 7.55 -11.01
C VAL A 56 -7.23 8.16 -12.04
N ARG A 57 -7.41 7.86 -13.34
CA ARG A 57 -6.59 8.46 -14.39
C ARG A 57 -6.71 9.99 -14.38
N GLU A 58 -7.93 10.51 -14.33
CA GLU A 58 -8.18 11.96 -14.25
C GLU A 58 -7.50 12.57 -13.01
N ALA A 59 -7.68 11.96 -11.85
CA ALA A 59 -7.04 12.41 -10.61
C ALA A 59 -5.51 12.37 -10.67
N LEU A 60 -4.91 11.49 -11.48
CA LEU A 60 -3.45 11.36 -11.60
C LEU A 60 -2.84 12.19 -12.73
N VAL A 61 -3.66 12.78 -13.62
CA VAL A 61 -3.15 13.63 -14.72
C VAL A 61 -2.23 14.72 -14.17
N GLY A 62 -1.07 14.86 -14.82
CA GLY A 62 -0.05 15.85 -14.47
C GLY A 62 0.87 15.45 -13.31
N THR A 63 0.70 14.27 -12.73
CA THR A 63 1.61 13.76 -11.69
C THR A 63 2.96 13.40 -12.31
N PRO A 64 4.07 14.07 -11.94
CA PRO A 64 5.39 13.72 -12.43
C PRO A 64 5.88 12.41 -11.76
N PRO A 65 6.83 11.70 -12.37
CA PRO A 65 7.54 10.62 -11.68
C PRO A 65 8.19 11.14 -10.40
N PHE A 66 8.17 10.33 -9.34
CA PHE A 66 8.76 10.67 -8.04
C PHE A 66 9.56 9.51 -7.47
N ALA A 67 10.48 9.83 -6.57
CA ALA A 67 11.31 8.84 -5.88
C ALA A 67 10.57 8.23 -4.68
N ALA A 68 10.85 6.96 -4.41
CA ALA A 68 10.47 6.27 -3.19
C ALA A 68 11.65 5.45 -2.68
N ARG A 69 11.83 5.39 -1.36
CA ARG A 69 12.96 4.70 -0.73
C ARG A 69 12.45 3.81 0.39
N VAL A 70 12.90 2.56 0.41
CA VAL A 70 12.78 1.70 1.60
C VAL A 70 13.82 2.18 2.62
N THR A 71 13.37 2.56 3.82
CA THR A 71 14.23 3.13 4.87
C THR A 71 14.50 2.18 6.03
N GLY A 72 13.68 1.14 6.20
CA GLY A 72 13.90 0.16 7.25
C GLY A 72 12.80 -0.88 7.33
N VAL A 73 12.85 -1.66 8.42
CA VAL A 73 11.82 -2.61 8.82
C VAL A 73 11.13 -2.03 10.05
N ASP A 74 9.80 -2.07 10.06
CA ASP A 74 9.00 -1.65 11.21
C ASP A 74 7.75 -2.54 11.31
N ARG A 75 6.91 -2.30 12.33
CA ARG A 75 5.71 -3.10 12.60
C ARG A 75 4.52 -2.25 13.00
N PHE A 76 3.33 -2.71 12.60
CA PHE A 76 2.10 -2.35 13.29
C PHE A 76 1.83 -3.40 14.36
N GLU A 77 1.79 -3.00 15.62
CA GLU A 77 1.45 -3.90 16.72
C GLU A 77 0.00 -4.37 16.62
N THR A 78 -0.90 -3.45 16.27
CA THR A 78 -2.32 -3.73 16.01
C THR A 78 -2.67 -3.24 14.61
N ALA A 79 -3.07 -4.16 13.73
CA ALA A 79 -3.55 -3.84 12.39
C ALA A 79 -5.01 -3.40 12.44
N VAL A 80 -5.36 -2.38 11.65
CA VAL A 80 -6.76 -1.98 11.46
C VAL A 80 -7.60 -3.10 10.84
N THR A 81 -6.97 -3.92 9.99
CA THR A 81 -7.62 -5.08 9.36
C THR A 81 -6.69 -6.30 9.30
N GLY A 82 -7.28 -7.48 9.54
CA GLY A 82 -6.61 -8.76 9.46
C GLY A 82 -5.69 -9.08 10.66
N PRO A 83 -4.87 -10.15 10.55
CA PRO A 83 -4.02 -10.60 11.64
C PRO A 83 -2.94 -9.59 12.03
N SER A 84 -2.67 -9.50 13.33
CA SER A 84 -1.62 -8.69 13.95
C SER A 84 -0.58 -9.59 14.62
N PRO A 85 0.69 -9.17 14.75
CA PRO A 85 1.25 -7.91 14.23
C PRO A 85 1.47 -7.95 12.72
N VAL A 86 1.78 -6.80 12.11
CA VAL A 86 2.15 -6.70 10.69
C VAL A 86 3.56 -6.17 10.59
N VAL A 87 4.49 -6.99 10.13
CA VAL A 87 5.87 -6.55 9.83
C VAL A 87 5.92 -6.05 8.39
N TYR A 88 6.60 -4.92 8.17
CA TYR A 88 6.66 -4.28 6.87
C TYR A 88 7.99 -3.58 6.61
N LEU A 89 8.28 -3.35 5.32
CA LEU A 89 9.33 -2.43 4.89
C LEU A 89 8.76 -1.02 4.85
N ALA A 90 9.32 -0.11 5.65
CA ALA A 90 8.93 1.30 5.70
C ALA A 90 9.36 2.00 4.41
N VAL A 91 8.47 2.79 3.81
CA VAL A 91 8.75 3.52 2.57
C VAL A 91 8.57 5.01 2.79
N GLU A 92 9.62 5.77 2.47
CA GLU A 92 9.57 7.23 2.40
C GLU A 92 9.44 7.69 0.96
N SER A 93 8.43 8.51 0.70
CA SER A 93 8.22 9.15 -0.60
C SER A 93 7.29 10.34 -0.45
N PRO A 94 7.82 11.58 -0.49
CA PRO A 94 6.99 12.79 -0.51
C PRO A 94 6.01 12.79 -1.70
N GLY A 95 6.46 12.32 -2.87
CA GLY A 95 5.60 12.23 -4.06
C GLY A 95 4.44 11.25 -3.89
N LEU A 96 4.67 10.09 -3.26
CA LEU A 96 3.59 9.14 -2.99
C LEU A 96 2.58 9.69 -1.99
N ARG A 97 3.02 10.45 -0.98
CA ARG A 97 2.13 11.11 -0.02
C ARG A 97 1.27 12.17 -0.71
N ALA A 98 1.87 13.04 -1.53
CA ALA A 98 1.14 14.04 -2.30
C ALA A 98 0.11 13.42 -3.26
N VAL A 99 0.46 12.29 -3.89
CA VAL A 99 -0.51 11.55 -4.72
C VAL A 99 -1.64 10.95 -3.88
N HIS A 100 -1.31 10.37 -2.71
CA HIS A 100 -2.32 9.85 -1.80
C HIS A 100 -3.30 10.94 -1.33
N GLU A 101 -2.78 12.11 -0.94
CA GLU A 101 -3.55 13.28 -0.52
C GLU A 101 -4.49 13.75 -1.64
N ARG A 102 -3.97 13.93 -2.86
CA ARG A 102 -4.79 14.28 -4.04
C ARG A 102 -5.87 13.24 -4.34
N LEU A 103 -5.57 11.96 -4.14
CA LEU A 103 -6.56 10.90 -4.29
C LEU A 103 -7.58 10.90 -3.14
N CYS A 104 -7.24 11.37 -1.94
CA CYS A 104 -8.19 11.54 -0.85
C CYS A 104 -9.15 12.72 -1.06
N GLU A 105 -8.76 13.73 -1.83
CA GLU A 105 -9.67 14.79 -2.28
C GLU A 105 -10.70 14.26 -3.30
N ALA A 106 -10.30 13.29 -4.12
CA ALA A 106 -11.14 12.71 -5.17
C ALA A 106 -11.97 11.50 -4.71
N PHE A 107 -11.55 10.81 -3.64
CA PHE A 107 -12.17 9.59 -3.12
C PHE A 107 -12.12 9.61 -1.59
N ASP A 108 -13.26 9.32 -0.96
CA ASP A 108 -13.39 9.36 0.50
C ASP A 108 -12.26 8.56 1.18
N PRO A 109 -11.53 9.15 2.14
CA PRO A 109 -10.50 8.45 2.88
C PRO A 109 -11.09 7.44 3.85
N ILE A 110 -10.43 6.29 3.98
CA ILE A 110 -10.77 5.33 5.03
C ILE A 110 -10.20 5.80 6.36
N GLU A 111 -11.09 6.05 7.32
CA GLU A 111 -10.74 6.47 8.68
C GLU A 111 -9.73 5.50 9.33
N GLY A 112 -8.67 6.07 9.92
CA GLY A 112 -7.60 5.31 10.58
C GLY A 112 -6.62 4.58 9.65
N LEU A 113 -6.78 4.68 8.33
CA LEU A 113 -5.87 4.07 7.34
C LEU A 113 -5.30 5.05 6.32
N GLU A 114 -6.03 6.13 6.04
CA GLU A 114 -5.72 7.09 4.98
C GLU A 114 -5.65 8.52 5.52
N GLY A 115 -5.27 9.47 4.67
CA GLY A 115 -4.98 10.83 5.10
C GLY A 115 -3.78 10.86 6.05
N GLU A 116 -3.93 11.49 7.21
CA GLU A 116 -2.88 11.59 8.23
C GLU A 116 -2.42 10.22 8.77
N ALA A 117 -3.29 9.21 8.75
CA ALA A 117 -2.96 7.85 9.19
C ALA A 117 -2.24 7.03 8.11
N TYR A 118 -2.01 7.59 6.92
CA TYR A 118 -1.38 6.90 5.82
C TYR A 118 0.11 6.66 6.07
N VAL A 119 0.47 5.38 6.16
CA VAL A 119 1.84 4.90 6.30
C VAL A 119 2.22 4.10 5.05
N PRO A 120 3.06 4.64 4.15
CA PRO A 120 3.52 3.92 2.96
C PRO A 120 4.43 2.75 3.37
N HIS A 121 4.05 1.54 2.97
CA HIS A 121 4.81 0.34 3.34
C HIS A 121 4.60 -0.82 2.36
N VAL A 122 5.55 -1.76 2.37
CA VAL A 122 5.40 -3.07 1.72
C VAL A 122 5.28 -4.13 2.82
N THR A 123 4.15 -4.83 2.88
CA THR A 123 3.95 -5.89 3.88
C THR A 123 4.94 -7.04 3.65
N VAL A 124 5.61 -7.46 4.73
CA VAL A 124 6.49 -8.65 4.79
C VAL A 124 5.67 -9.86 5.23
N ALA A 125 5.11 -9.80 6.44
CA ALA A 125 4.36 -10.88 7.05
C ALA A 125 3.29 -10.36 8.02
N ARG A 126 2.33 -11.21 8.37
CA ARG A 126 1.22 -10.90 9.28
C ARG A 126 0.97 -12.02 10.28
N GLY A 127 0.60 -11.66 11.51
CA GLY A 127 0.40 -12.63 12.58
C GLY A 127 1.69 -13.27 13.06
N GLY A 128 1.61 -14.07 14.12
CA GLY A 128 2.75 -14.75 14.73
C GLY A 128 3.21 -14.10 16.01
#